data_AF-A0A109W7Z8-F1
#
_entry.id   AF-A0A109W7Z8-F1
#
_cell.length_a   1.000
_cell.length_b   1.000
_cell.length_c   1.000
_cell.angle_alpha   90.00
_cell.angle_beta   90.00
_cell.angle_gamma   90.00
#
_symmetry.space_group_name_H-M   'P 1'
#
loop_
_entity.id
_entity.type
_entity.pdbx_description
1 polymer ?
#
loop_
_entity_poly.entity_id
_entity_poly.type
_entity_poly.pdbx_seq_one_letter_code
_entity_poly.pdbx_strand_id
1 'polypeptide(L)'
;MNDVVERYESSFNYEEFEVNNEEKEYFIEKEQELINLGQQVVKATLEIGKKLSEVQEKIGNPNNGMFLKWFEHIGFKKNYVYREINRWKMFEKYQISAIAEASIRTIDFIKKNEDKVAKNEIEEILKMPGQASNKIKSLKENIEIKKESIITPEIEIKIINEKIDFYFEKINKLDLRKKELEERIKNN
;
A
#
# COMPACT_ATOMS: atom_id res chain seq x y z
N MET A 1 -12.68 -30.23 -1.10
CA MET A 1 -12.51 -29.80 0.29
C MET A 1 -13.79 -29.07 0.64
N ASN A 2 -14.63 -29.66 1.48
CA ASN A 2 -15.95 -29.12 1.80
C ASN A 2 -15.74 -27.95 2.76
N ASP A 3 -15.82 -26.72 2.25
CA ASP A 3 -15.95 -25.55 3.11
C ASP A 3 -17.33 -25.62 3.76
N VAL A 4 -17.35 -25.97 5.03
CA VAL A 4 -18.49 -25.69 5.91
C VAL A 4 -18.59 -24.18 5.95
N VAL A 5 -19.57 -23.62 5.24
CA VAL A 5 -19.91 -22.20 5.34
C VAL A 5 -20.37 -21.98 6.77
N GLU A 6 -19.50 -21.47 7.64
CA GLU A 6 -19.91 -20.94 8.94
C GLU A 6 -21.02 -19.93 8.67
N ARG A 7 -22.21 -20.19 9.22
CA ARG A 7 -23.33 -19.25 9.12
C ARG A 7 -22.89 -17.96 9.81
N TYR A 8 -22.94 -16.86 9.08
CA TYR A 8 -22.73 -15.53 9.67
C TYR A 8 -23.74 -15.27 10.78
N GLU A 9 -23.25 -14.86 11.94
CA GLU A 9 -24.06 -14.42 13.06
C GLU A 9 -23.95 -12.90 13.18
N SER A 10 -25.08 -12.21 13.00
CA SER A 10 -25.11 -10.76 13.15
C SER A 10 -24.97 -10.37 14.62
N SER A 11 -24.06 -9.45 14.91
CA SER A 11 -23.91 -8.85 16.24
C SER A 11 -24.75 -7.58 16.42
N PHE A 12 -25.58 -7.22 15.43
CA PHE A 12 -26.41 -6.01 15.47
C PHE A 12 -27.67 -6.24 16.32
N ASN A 13 -28.00 -5.27 17.18
CA ASN A 13 -29.16 -5.38 18.07
C ASN A 13 -30.46 -4.95 17.37
N TYR A 14 -31.03 -5.86 16.59
CA TYR A 14 -32.31 -5.63 15.89
C TYR A 14 -33.50 -5.39 16.84
N GLU A 15 -33.43 -5.86 18.09
CA GLU A 15 -34.53 -5.72 19.06
C GLU A 15 -34.78 -4.25 19.46
N GLU A 16 -33.77 -3.39 19.34
CA GLU A 16 -33.88 -1.95 19.62
C GLU A 16 -34.73 -1.20 18.59
N PHE A 17 -34.98 -1.80 17.42
CA PHE A 17 -35.57 -1.11 16.27
C PHE A 17 -36.97 -1.62 15.88
N GLU A 18 -37.64 -2.38 16.76
CA GLU A 18 -38.98 -2.93 16.55
C GLU A 18 -39.13 -3.73 15.24
N VAL A 19 -38.02 -4.32 14.76
CA VAL A 19 -37.96 -5.08 13.51
C VAL A 19 -38.62 -6.45 13.72
N ASN A 20 -39.49 -6.85 12.80
CA ASN A 20 -40.13 -8.17 12.90
C ASN A 20 -39.17 -9.30 12.47
N ASN A 21 -39.56 -10.56 12.72
CA ASN A 21 -38.68 -11.71 12.43
C ASN A 21 -38.35 -11.87 10.94
N GLU A 22 -39.31 -11.64 10.03
CA GLU A 22 -39.08 -11.76 8.58
C GLU A 22 -38.12 -10.67 8.08
N GLU A 23 -38.27 -9.44 8.56
CA GLU A 23 -37.37 -8.32 8.25
C GLU A 23 -35.96 -8.58 8.81
N LYS A 24 -35.86 -9.10 10.05
CA LYS A 24 -34.60 -9.47 10.67
C LYS A 24 -33.85 -10.53 9.85
N GLU A 25 -34.54 -11.58 9.42
CA GLU A 25 -33.95 -12.62 8.56
C GLU A 25 -33.44 -12.04 7.23
N TYR A 26 -34.24 -11.16 6.60
CA TYR A 26 -33.83 -10.46 5.38
C TYR A 26 -32.57 -9.61 5.58
N PHE A 27 -32.47 -8.83 6.66
CA PHE A 27 -31.29 -8.01 6.92
C PHE A 27 -30.04 -8.85 7.18
N ILE A 28 -30.16 -9.95 7.94
CA ILE A 28 -29.04 -10.88 8.19
C ILE A 28 -28.57 -11.52 6.87
N GLU A 29 -29.50 -11.90 5.98
CA GLU A 29 -29.16 -12.39 4.64
C GLU A 29 -28.38 -11.34 3.83
N LYS A 30 -28.83 -10.08 3.85
CA LYS A 30 -28.13 -8.98 3.16
C LYS A 30 -26.77 -8.65 3.76
N GLU A 31 -26.61 -8.73 5.08
CA GLU A 31 -25.30 -8.60 5.73
C GLU A 31 -24.34 -9.69 5.24
N GLN A 32 -24.78 -10.95 5.21
CA GLN A 32 -23.99 -12.07 4.72
C GLN A 32 -23.60 -11.91 3.24
N GLU A 33 -24.54 -11.49 2.38
CA GLU A 33 -24.27 -11.21 0.96
C GLU A 33 -23.20 -10.11 0.81
N LEU A 34 -23.32 -9.01 1.55
CA LEU A 34 -22.38 -7.89 1.51
C LEU A 34 -20.99 -8.29 2.00
N ILE A 35 -20.89 -9.09 3.07
CA ILE A 35 -19.63 -9.62 3.57
C ILE A 35 -18.96 -10.49 2.50
N ASN A 36 -19.71 -11.37 1.84
CA ASN A 36 -19.19 -12.23 0.77
C ASN A 36 -18.69 -11.42 -0.43
N LEU A 37 -19.44 -10.40 -0.85
CA LEU A 37 -19.01 -9.48 -1.90
C LEU A 37 -17.74 -8.72 -1.49
N GLY A 38 -17.66 -8.26 -0.25
CA GLY A 38 -16.45 -7.63 0.31
C GLY A 38 -15.23 -8.54 0.22
N GLN A 39 -15.35 -9.81 0.62
CA GLN A 39 -14.27 -10.79 0.50
C GLN A 39 -13.82 -11.03 -0.95
N GLN A 40 -14.75 -11.03 -1.91
CA GLN A 40 -14.41 -11.11 -3.33
C GLN A 40 -13.63 -9.88 -3.80
N VAL A 41 -14.02 -8.67 -3.37
CA VAL A 41 -13.31 -7.42 -3.67
C VAL A 41 -11.90 -7.43 -3.07
N VAL A 42 -11.74 -7.93 -1.84
CA VAL A 42 -10.42 -8.08 -1.18
C VAL A 42 -9.50 -8.98 -2.01
N LYS A 43 -9.99 -10.15 -2.41
CA LYS A 43 -9.23 -11.11 -3.24
C LYS A 43 -8.85 -10.49 -4.59
N ALA A 44 -9.82 -9.89 -5.29
CA ALA A 44 -9.59 -9.27 -6.59
C ALA A 44 -8.59 -8.11 -6.52
N THR A 45 -8.65 -7.29 -5.47
CA THR A 45 -7.71 -6.17 -5.27
C THR A 45 -6.27 -6.66 -5.13
N LEU A 46 -6.04 -7.70 -4.32
CA LEU A 46 -4.71 -8.30 -4.16
C LEU A 46 -4.23 -8.97 -5.46
N GLU A 47 -5.12 -9.64 -6.18
CA GLU A 47 -4.81 -10.29 -7.44
C GLU A 47 -4.42 -9.29 -8.53
N ILE A 48 -5.11 -8.15 -8.63
CA ILE A 48 -4.74 -7.05 -9.53
C ILE A 48 -3.32 -6.57 -9.21
N GLY A 49 -3.03 -6.28 -7.95
CA GLY A 49 -1.70 -5.85 -7.52
C GLY A 49 -0.60 -6.86 -7.87
N LYS A 50 -0.86 -8.15 -7.63
CA LYS A 50 0.02 -9.26 -7.99
C LYS A 50 0.31 -9.28 -9.49
N LYS A 51 -0.73 -9.28 -10.33
CA LYS A 51 -0.58 -9.34 -11.80
C LYS A 51 0.18 -8.13 -12.34
N LEU A 52 -0.07 -6.95 -11.79
CA LEU A 52 0.67 -5.75 -12.16
C LEU A 52 2.16 -5.85 -11.77
N SER A 53 2.49 -6.41 -10.60
CA SER A 53 3.88 -6.65 -10.18
C SER A 53 4.58 -7.66 -11.09
N GLU A 54 3.94 -8.79 -11.39
CA GLU A 54 4.46 -9.83 -12.28
C GLU A 54 4.79 -9.27 -13.68
N VAL A 55 3.91 -8.45 -14.25
CA VAL A 55 4.15 -7.81 -15.56
C VAL A 55 5.27 -6.77 -15.46
N GLN A 56 5.31 -5.97 -14.39
CA GLN A 56 6.37 -4.99 -14.18
C GLN A 56 7.75 -5.65 -14.13
N GLU A 57 7.87 -6.76 -13.40
CA GLU A 57 9.09 -7.55 -13.29
C GLU A 57 9.49 -8.18 -14.63
N LYS A 58 8.51 -8.73 -15.37
CA LYS A 58 8.75 -9.35 -16.68
C LYS A 58 9.23 -8.35 -17.75
N ILE A 59 8.75 -7.11 -17.71
CA ILE A 59 9.21 -6.06 -18.65
C ILE A 59 10.69 -5.71 -18.41
N GLY A 60 11.19 -5.90 -17.19
CA GLY A 60 12.62 -5.92 -16.85
C GLY A 60 13.39 -4.60 -17.01
N ASN A 61 12.88 -3.64 -17.79
CA ASN A 61 13.51 -2.36 -18.05
C ASN A 61 12.58 -1.19 -17.73
N PRO A 62 12.78 -0.48 -16.60
CA PRO A 62 11.94 0.65 -16.22
C PRO A 62 12.06 1.87 -17.16
N ASN A 63 13.08 1.91 -18.02
CA ASN A 63 13.41 3.10 -18.82
C ASN A 63 12.78 3.12 -20.22
N ASN A 64 12.12 2.04 -20.67
CA ASN A 64 11.50 2.01 -22.00
C ASN A 64 10.06 2.58 -22.04
N GLY A 65 9.46 2.86 -20.87
CA GLY A 65 8.08 3.35 -20.76
C GLY A 65 6.98 2.38 -21.21
N MET A 66 7.33 1.14 -21.59
CA MET A 66 6.41 0.11 -22.06
C MET A 66 5.37 -0.23 -21.00
N PHE A 67 5.78 -0.38 -19.74
CA PHE A 67 4.86 -0.72 -18.66
C PHE A 67 3.77 0.35 -18.49
N LEU A 68 4.17 1.64 -18.51
CA LEU A 68 3.25 2.78 -18.45
C LEU A 68 2.25 2.74 -19.61
N LYS A 69 2.74 2.62 -20.85
CA LYS A 69 1.87 2.57 -22.03
C LYS A 69 0.94 1.36 -22.04
N TRP A 70 1.42 0.21 -21.57
CA TRP A 70 0.67 -1.03 -21.54
C TRP A 70 -0.53 -0.95 -20.58
N PHE A 71 -0.32 -0.48 -19.35
CA PHE A 71 -1.44 -0.39 -18.42
C PHE A 71 -2.39 0.77 -18.75
N GLU A 72 -1.90 1.85 -19.36
CA GLU A 72 -2.76 2.95 -19.83
C GLU A 72 -3.66 2.49 -20.99
N HIS A 73 -3.15 1.62 -21.87
CA HIS A 73 -3.93 1.02 -22.96
C HIS A 73 -5.12 0.18 -22.46
N ILE A 74 -4.96 -0.55 -21.35
CA ILE A 74 -6.05 -1.33 -20.72
C ILE A 74 -6.93 -0.47 -19.78
N GLY A 75 -6.73 0.85 -19.77
CA GLY A 75 -7.59 1.81 -19.05
C GLY A 75 -7.20 2.09 -17.60
N PHE A 76 -6.06 1.58 -17.11
CA PHE A 76 -5.63 1.87 -15.75
C PHE A 76 -4.88 3.20 -15.64
N LYS A 77 -5.16 3.92 -14.55
CA LYS A 77 -4.45 5.16 -14.21
C LYS A 77 -3.12 4.85 -13.55
N LYS A 78 -2.08 5.61 -13.88
CA LYS A 78 -0.73 5.52 -13.27
C LYS A 78 -0.76 5.39 -11.75
N ASN A 79 -1.46 6.30 -11.07
CA ASN A 79 -1.52 6.32 -9.61
C ASN A 79 -2.25 5.11 -9.03
N TYR A 80 -3.23 4.55 -9.75
CA TYR A 80 -3.90 3.33 -9.35
C TYR A 80 -2.93 2.15 -9.42
N VAL A 81 -2.27 1.95 -10.57
CA VAL A 81 -1.35 0.83 -10.80
C VAL A 81 -0.23 0.79 -9.77
N TYR A 82 0.49 1.90 -9.58
CA TYR A 82 1.60 1.92 -8.64
C TYR A 82 1.14 1.76 -7.19
N ARG A 83 -0.09 2.16 -6.85
CA ARG A 83 -0.64 1.93 -5.50
C ARG A 83 -0.96 0.46 -5.29
N GLU A 84 -1.63 -0.19 -6.25
CA GLU A 84 -1.98 -1.60 -6.11
C GLU A 84 -0.73 -2.50 -6.11
N ILE A 85 0.32 -2.14 -6.86
CA ILE A 85 1.64 -2.81 -6.74
C ILE A 85 2.22 -2.66 -5.33
N ASN A 86 2.21 -1.43 -4.76
CA ASN A 86 2.72 -1.26 -3.38
C ASN A 86 1.88 -2.04 -2.38
N ARG A 87 0.56 -2.07 -2.56
CA ARG A 87 -0.37 -2.82 -1.72
C ARG A 87 -0.05 -4.32 -1.74
N TRP A 88 0.19 -4.88 -2.92
CA TRP A 88 0.63 -6.26 -3.09
C TRP A 88 1.97 -6.54 -2.40
N LYS A 89 2.98 -5.69 -2.62
CA LYS A 89 4.29 -5.86 -1.96
C LYS A 89 4.20 -5.82 -0.44
N MET A 90 3.34 -4.98 0.11
CA MET A 90 3.07 -4.95 1.54
C MET A 90 2.31 -6.22 1.98
N PHE A 91 1.34 -6.71 1.22
CA PHE A 91 0.71 -8.00 1.50
C PHE A 91 1.74 -9.13 1.56
N GLU A 92 2.67 -9.21 0.60
CA GLU A 92 3.75 -10.22 0.61
C GLU A 92 4.65 -10.09 1.86
N LYS A 93 4.94 -8.86 2.29
CA LYS A 93 5.80 -8.60 3.45
C LYS A 93 5.13 -8.91 4.80
N TYR A 94 3.86 -8.54 4.97
CA TYR A 94 3.16 -8.60 6.25
C TYR A 94 2.18 -9.78 6.37
N GLN A 95 1.77 -10.39 5.27
CA GLN A 95 0.79 -11.48 5.21
C GLN A 95 -0.56 -11.13 5.86
N ILE A 96 -0.98 -9.86 5.74
CA ILE A 96 -2.26 -9.35 6.28
C ILE A 96 -3.19 -8.99 5.12
N SER A 97 -4.27 -9.76 4.95
CA SER A 97 -5.25 -9.58 3.86
C SER A 97 -6.04 -8.27 3.96
N ALA A 98 -6.29 -7.77 5.17
CA ALA A 98 -6.99 -6.50 5.44
C ALA A 98 -6.30 -5.28 4.80
N ILE A 99 -5.05 -5.42 4.34
CA ILE A 99 -4.39 -4.41 3.53
C ILE A 99 -5.12 -4.12 2.21
N ALA A 100 -5.92 -5.04 1.68
CA ALA A 100 -6.78 -4.81 0.52
C ALA A 100 -7.72 -3.61 0.73
N GLU A 101 -8.21 -3.45 1.95
CA GLU A 101 -9.21 -2.46 2.35
C GLU A 101 -8.59 -1.18 2.89
N ALA A 102 -7.28 -1.17 3.13
CA ALA A 102 -6.58 -0.02 3.69
C ALA A 102 -6.74 1.22 2.79
N SER A 103 -7.00 2.36 3.44
CA SER A 103 -7.15 3.64 2.75
C SER A 103 -5.87 4.04 2.00
N ILE A 104 -6.02 4.88 0.97
CA ILE A 104 -4.86 5.45 0.24
C ILE A 104 -3.86 6.11 1.19
N ARG A 105 -4.36 6.86 2.19
CA ARG A 105 -3.53 7.53 3.20
C ARG A 105 -2.76 6.54 4.06
N THR A 106 -3.36 5.41 4.42
CA THR A 106 -2.72 4.34 5.18
C THR A 106 -1.56 3.73 4.39
N ILE A 107 -1.81 3.36 3.13
CA ILE A 107 -0.78 2.81 2.24
C ILE A 107 0.36 3.80 2.04
N ASP A 108 0.05 5.07 1.76
CA ASP A 108 1.07 6.12 1.59
C ASP A 108 1.87 6.37 2.87
N PHE A 109 1.24 6.33 4.05
CA PHE A 109 1.91 6.49 5.32
C PHE A 109 2.90 5.35 5.58
N ILE A 110 2.46 4.10 5.44
CA ILE A 110 3.30 2.92 5.65
C ILE A 110 4.48 2.96 4.69
N LYS A 111 4.24 3.21 3.39
CA LYS A 111 5.29 3.31 2.38
C LYS A 111 6.36 4.37 2.70
N LYS A 112 5.96 5.52 3.23
CA LYS A 112 6.89 6.63 3.54
C LYS A 112 7.65 6.46 4.85
N ASN A 113 7.19 5.56 5.72
CA ASN A 113 7.72 5.41 7.07
C ASN A 113 8.11 3.96 7.39
N GLU A 114 8.30 3.12 6.37
CA GLU A 114 8.64 1.70 6.49
C GLU A 114 9.92 1.48 7.32
N ASP A 115 10.89 2.39 7.24
CA ASP A 115 12.15 2.34 7.99
C ASP A 115 12.08 3.01 9.38
N LYS A 116 10.95 3.67 9.70
CA LYS A 116 10.80 4.52 10.90
C LYS A 116 9.78 3.97 11.89
N VAL A 117 8.87 3.13 11.42
CA VAL A 117 7.79 2.53 12.21
C VAL A 117 8.09 1.05 12.36
N ALA A 118 7.97 0.54 13.58
CA ALA A 118 8.28 -0.86 13.82
C ALA A 118 7.27 -1.77 13.11
N LYS A 119 7.72 -2.97 12.71
CA LYS A 119 6.91 -3.93 11.95
C LYS A 119 5.57 -4.23 12.64
N ASN A 120 5.59 -4.43 13.96
CA ASN A 120 4.40 -4.69 14.78
C ASN A 120 3.40 -3.52 14.76
N GLU A 121 3.87 -2.28 14.78
CA GLU A 121 2.99 -1.10 14.70
C GLU A 121 2.30 -1.00 13.34
N ILE A 122 3.00 -1.37 12.26
CA ILE A 122 2.41 -1.47 10.91
C ILE A 122 1.37 -2.58 10.87
N GLU A 123 1.67 -3.75 11.45
CA GLU A 123 0.71 -4.86 11.51
C GLU A 123 -0.57 -4.48 12.28
N GLU A 124 -0.47 -3.74 13.38
CA GLU A 124 -1.63 -3.24 14.11
C GLU A 124 -2.49 -2.30 13.27
N ILE A 125 -1.88 -1.37 12.54
CA ILE A 125 -2.59 -0.46 11.62
C ILE A 125 -3.35 -1.26 10.56
N LEU A 126 -2.74 -2.32 10.04
CA LEU A 126 -3.30 -3.13 8.97
C LEU A 126 -4.40 -4.07 9.46
N LYS A 127 -4.30 -4.60 10.69
CA LYS A 127 -5.33 -5.47 11.29
C LYS A 127 -6.60 -4.72 11.67
N MET A 128 -6.52 -3.41 11.92
CA MET A 128 -7.66 -2.58 12.33
C MET A 128 -7.83 -1.37 11.39
N PRO A 129 -8.28 -1.57 10.14
CA PRO A 129 -8.37 -0.49 9.15
C PRO A 129 -9.26 0.68 9.60
N GLY A 130 -10.32 0.41 10.37
CA GLY A 130 -11.19 1.45 10.93
C GLY A 130 -10.52 2.36 11.98
N GLN A 131 -9.47 1.87 12.66
CA GLN A 131 -8.71 2.62 13.68
C GLN A 131 -7.36 3.12 13.16
N ALA A 132 -7.00 2.77 11.92
CA ALA A 132 -5.74 3.12 11.29
C ALA A 132 -5.44 4.62 11.38
N SER A 133 -6.45 5.49 11.18
CA SER A 133 -6.25 6.95 11.23
C SER A 133 -5.77 7.44 12.60
N ASN A 134 -6.37 6.95 13.68
CA ASN A 134 -5.99 7.33 15.05
C ASN A 134 -4.60 6.83 15.39
N LYS A 135 -4.31 5.56 15.06
CA LYS A 135 -2.98 4.97 15.28
C LYS A 135 -1.89 5.71 14.49
N ILE A 136 -2.15 6.03 13.23
CA ILE A 136 -1.23 6.81 12.38
C ILE A 136 -0.97 8.20 12.99
N LYS A 137 -1.99 8.85 13.57
CA LYS A 137 -1.82 10.16 14.21
C LYS A 137 -0.86 10.07 15.39
N SER A 138 -1.06 9.12 16.31
CA SER A 138 -0.17 8.91 17.45
C SER A 138 1.25 8.53 17.01
N LEU A 139 1.40 7.72 15.95
CA LEU A 139 2.71 7.38 15.41
C LEU A 139 3.43 8.58 14.81
N LYS A 140 2.72 9.48 14.11
CA LYS A 140 3.32 10.72 13.60
C LYS A 140 3.83 11.61 14.72
N GLU A 141 3.03 11.79 15.76
CA GLU A 141 3.41 12.54 16.96
C GLU A 141 4.65 11.91 17.61
N ASN A 142 4.70 10.58 17.75
CA ASN A 142 5.87 9.87 18.28
C ASN A 142 7.11 9.98 17.38
N ILE A 143 6.96 9.95 16.06
CA ILE A 143 8.07 10.17 15.10
C ILE A 143 8.60 11.59 15.21
N GLU A 144 7.73 12.57 15.42
CA GLU A 144 8.08 13.99 15.58
C GLU A 144 8.80 14.23 16.92
N ILE A 145 8.31 13.65 18.01
CA ILE A 145 8.95 13.68 19.33
C ILE A 145 10.29 12.94 19.35
N LYS A 146 10.42 11.80 18.65
CA LYS A 146 11.69 11.08 18.50
C LYS A 146 12.74 11.86 17.69
N LYS A 147 12.32 12.67 16.70
CA LYS A 147 13.24 13.60 16.02
C LYS A 147 13.81 14.65 16.98
N GLU A 148 13.02 15.10 17.95
CA GLU A 148 13.45 16.10 18.94
C GLU A 148 14.25 15.50 20.10
N SER A 149 14.15 14.19 20.36
CA SER A 149 14.77 13.56 21.53
C SER A 149 15.87 12.53 21.23
N ILE A 150 15.99 12.01 20.00
CA ILE A 150 16.96 10.96 19.66
C ILE A 150 17.56 11.21 18.28
N ILE A 151 18.40 12.22 18.17
CA ILE A 151 19.46 12.24 17.16
C ILE A 151 20.70 12.77 17.86
N THR A 152 21.59 11.87 18.28
CA THR A 152 22.94 12.34 18.64
C THR A 152 23.60 12.87 17.37
N PRO A 153 24.46 13.89 17.45
CA PRO A 153 25.12 14.45 16.27
C PRO A 153 25.79 13.40 15.38
N GLU A 154 26.28 12.28 15.94
CA GLU A 154 26.87 11.19 15.17
C GLU A 154 25.87 10.49 14.22
N ILE A 155 24.63 10.28 14.66
CA ILE A 155 23.59 9.63 13.84
C ILE A 155 23.12 10.59 12.75
N GLU A 156 23.02 11.89 13.06
CA GLU A 156 22.65 12.90 12.06
C GLU A 156 23.68 12.98 10.94
N ILE A 157 24.97 13.00 11.30
CA ILE A 157 26.08 12.99 10.35
C ILE A 157 26.00 11.74 9.46
N LYS A 158 25.73 10.56 10.05
CA LYS A 158 25.61 9.32 9.27
C LYS A 158 24.47 9.38 8.24
N ILE A 159 23.29 9.85 8.64
CA ILE A 159 22.13 10.00 7.75
C ILE A 159 22.39 11.05 6.66
N ILE A 160 23.08 12.15 7.01
CA ILE A 160 23.47 13.18 6.04
C ILE A 160 24.44 12.59 5.00
N ASN A 161 25.43 11.81 5.44
CA ASN A 161 26.39 11.15 4.54
C ASN A 161 25.70 10.17 3.59
N GLU A 162 24.80 9.32 4.07
CA GLU A 162 24.03 8.40 3.22
C GLU A 162 23.19 9.15 2.16
N LYS A 163 22.63 10.31 2.51
CA LYS A 163 21.93 11.18 1.54
C LYS A 163 22.89 11.80 0.54
N ILE A 164 24.05 12.27 0.98
CA ILE A 164 25.09 12.83 0.13
C ILE A 164 25.51 11.79 -0.93
N ASP A 165 25.78 10.56 -0.52
CA ASP A 165 26.16 9.46 -1.42
C ASP A 165 25.07 9.17 -2.45
N PHE A 166 23.81 9.09 -2.02
CA PHE A 166 22.67 8.90 -2.91
C PHE A 166 22.52 10.03 -3.94
N TYR A 167 22.74 11.29 -3.54
CA TYR A 167 22.68 12.42 -4.46
C TYR A 167 23.87 12.42 -5.44
N PHE A 168 25.07 12.01 -5.00
CA PHE A 168 26.21 11.85 -5.89
C PHE A 168 25.96 10.80 -6.97
N GLU A 169 25.38 9.65 -6.63
CA GLU A 169 25.00 8.65 -7.64
C GLU A 169 24.04 9.20 -8.69
N LYS A 170 23.07 10.02 -8.26
CA LYS A 170 22.13 10.67 -9.19
C LYS A 170 22.82 11.66 -10.10
N ILE A 171 23.72 12.49 -9.55
CA ILE A 171 24.49 13.46 -10.33
C ILE A 171 25.35 12.73 -11.37
N ASN A 172 26.04 11.66 -10.97
CA ASN A 172 26.86 10.86 -11.90
C ASN A 172 26.04 10.29 -13.06
N LYS A 173 24.83 9.78 -12.78
CA LYS A 173 23.93 9.30 -13.84
C LYS A 173 23.49 10.41 -14.79
N LEU A 174 23.21 11.60 -14.27
CA LEU A 174 22.83 12.76 -15.07
C LEU A 174 24.01 13.27 -15.91
N ASP A 175 25.22 13.30 -15.37
CA ASP A 175 26.43 13.70 -16.09
C ASP A 175 26.78 12.74 -17.22
N LEU A 176 26.64 11.43 -16.98
CA LEU A 176 26.81 10.44 -18.04
C LEU A 176 25.80 10.69 -19.17
N ARG A 177 24.53 10.91 -18.81
CA ARG A 177 23.48 11.20 -19.79
C ARG A 177 23.73 12.51 -20.55
N LYS A 178 24.25 13.54 -19.88
CA LYS A 178 24.62 14.81 -20.52
C LYS A 178 25.71 14.58 -21.57
N LYS A 179 26.78 13.85 -21.24
CA LYS A 179 27.86 13.52 -22.19
C LYS A 179 27.35 12.78 -23.42
N GLU A 180 26.48 11.77 -23.23
CA GLU A 180 25.85 11.06 -24.35
C GLU A 180 25.08 12.00 -25.30
N LEU A 181 24.38 12.99 -24.74
CA LEU A 181 23.63 13.96 -25.54
C LEU A 181 24.56 14.94 -26.26
N GLU A 182 25.64 15.40 -25.61
CA GLU A 182 26.65 16.25 -26.23
C GLU A 182 27.36 15.55 -27.40
N GLU A 183 27.67 14.26 -27.29
CA GLU A 183 28.22 13.47 -28.41
C GLU A 183 27.22 13.32 -29.56
N ARG A 184 25.94 13.11 -29.27
CA ARG A 184 24.89 13.05 -30.31
C ARG A 184 24.74 14.38 -31.05
N ILE A 185 24.91 15.51 -30.36
CA ILE A 185 24.90 16.84 -31.00
C ILE A 185 26.13 17.03 -31.87
N LYS A 186 27.31 16.56 -31.47
CA LYS A 186 28.55 16.67 -32.26
C LYS A 186 28.58 15.77 -33.50
N ASN A 187 27.85 14.66 -33.47
CA ASN A 187 27.81 13.66 -34.55
C ASN A 187 26.62 13.84 -35.51
N ASN A 188 25.83 14.90 -35.34
CA ASN A 188 24.78 15.36 -36.27
C ASN A 188 25.20 16.68 -36.91
#